data_AF-E0UK92-F1
#
_entry.id   AF-E0UK92-F1
#
_cell.length_a   1.000
_cell.length_b   1.000
_cell.length_c   1.000
_cell.angle_alpha   90.00
_cell.angle_beta   90.00
_cell.angle_gamma   90.00
#
_symmetry.space_group_name_H-M   'P 1'
#
loop_
_entity.id
_entity.type
_entity.pdbx_description
1 polymer ?
#
loop_
_entity_poly.entity_id
_entity_poly.type
_entity_poly.pdbx_seq_one_letter_code
_entity_poly.pdbx_strand_id
1 'polypeptide(L)'
;MSTTSLTHPLDYLIVRREGATWYFKPGTRIFYNPQNVPVSLALEDRLHRFGLQPTQIMIELFRLNGGKPGYYLVNLRQKHYYYCGLTWNDIKSTFNNLGIGAKESTEK
;
A
#
# COMPACT_ATOMS: atom_id res chain seq x y z
N MET A 1 -10.14 -20.49 2.08
CA MET A 1 -8.99 -19.65 2.50
C MET A 1 -9.47 -18.21 2.59
N SER A 2 -9.48 -17.62 3.79
CA SER A 2 -9.96 -16.25 3.99
C SER A 2 -9.00 -15.26 3.33
N THR A 3 -9.43 -14.61 2.25
CA THR A 3 -8.70 -13.51 1.64
C THR A 3 -8.76 -12.32 2.59
N THR A 4 -7.72 -12.15 3.41
CA THR A 4 -7.57 -10.98 4.26
C THR A 4 -7.38 -9.76 3.36
N SER A 5 -8.48 -9.08 3.06
CA SER A 5 -8.49 -7.85 2.30
C SER A 5 -8.31 -6.69 3.27
N LEU A 6 -7.29 -5.87 3.04
CA LEU A 6 -7.17 -4.59 3.73
C LEU A 6 -7.78 -3.50 2.88
N THR A 7 -8.66 -2.78 3.52
CA THR A 7 -9.28 -1.58 3.03
C THR A 7 -8.30 -0.43 3.31
N HIS A 8 -7.83 0.28 2.27
CA HIS A 8 -6.90 1.42 2.37
C HIS A 8 -7.41 2.63 1.52
N PRO A 9 -6.86 3.85 1.72
CA PRO A 9 -7.12 4.98 0.82
C PRO A 9 -6.62 4.74 -0.61
N LEU A 10 -7.21 5.44 -1.58
CA LEU A 10 -6.86 5.31 -3.01
C LEU A 10 -5.37 5.51 -3.32
N ASP A 11 -4.67 6.33 -2.56
CA ASP A 11 -3.27 6.67 -2.76
C ASP A 11 -2.28 5.70 -2.07
N TYR A 12 -2.75 4.65 -1.38
CA TYR A 12 -1.87 3.70 -0.69
C TYR A 12 -1.79 2.32 -1.33
N LEU A 13 -0.65 1.93 -1.86
CA LEU A 13 -0.44 0.63 -2.51
C LEU A 13 0.40 -0.30 -1.63
N ILE A 14 -0.07 -1.52 -1.42
CA ILE A 14 0.68 -2.55 -0.71
C ILE A 14 1.52 -3.33 -1.71
N VAL A 15 2.78 -3.58 -1.37
CA VAL A 15 3.69 -4.39 -2.19
C VAL A 15 4.33 -5.43 -1.29
N ARG A 16 4.45 -6.68 -1.75
CA ARG A 16 5.15 -7.75 -1.04
C ARG A 16 6.39 -8.17 -1.81
N ARG A 17 7.51 -8.33 -1.13
CA ARG A 17 8.73 -8.93 -1.64
C ARG A 17 8.84 -10.37 -1.14
N GLU A 18 8.86 -11.32 -2.06
CA GLU A 18 9.16 -12.73 -1.75
C GLU A 18 10.36 -13.15 -2.61
N GLY A 19 11.49 -13.45 -1.96
CA GLY A 19 12.75 -13.73 -2.64
C GLY A 19 13.13 -12.62 -3.62
N ALA A 20 13.18 -12.95 -4.91
CA ALA A 20 13.56 -12.05 -5.99
C ALA A 20 12.37 -11.35 -6.69
N THR A 21 11.14 -11.58 -6.24
CA THR A 21 9.92 -11.11 -6.94
C THR A 21 9.13 -10.09 -6.14
N TRP A 22 8.68 -9.03 -6.80
CA TRP A 22 7.78 -8.02 -6.25
C TRP A 22 6.33 -8.32 -6.64
N TYR A 23 5.44 -8.37 -5.66
CA TYR A 23 4.01 -8.60 -5.83
C TYR A 23 3.23 -7.36 -5.40
N PHE A 24 2.69 -6.65 -6.39
CA PHE A 24 1.79 -5.54 -6.14
C PHE A 24 0.41 -6.06 -5.71
N LYS A 25 -0.10 -5.53 -4.60
CA LYS A 25 -1.41 -5.85 -4.05
C LYS A 25 -2.27 -4.58 -4.15
N PRO A 26 -2.94 -4.35 -5.29
CA PRO A 26 -3.76 -3.15 -5.50
C PRO A 26 -4.97 -3.04 -4.55
N GLY A 27 -5.27 -4.11 -3.81
CA GLY A 27 -6.45 -4.23 -2.96
C GLY A 27 -7.66 -4.72 -3.76
N THR A 28 -8.72 -5.12 -3.06
CA THR A 28 -10.02 -5.45 -3.70
C THR A 28 -11.06 -4.37 -3.49
N ARG A 29 -10.83 -3.43 -2.55
CA ARG A 29 -11.72 -2.31 -2.23
C ARG A 29 -10.93 -1.08 -1.77
N ILE A 30 -11.42 0.10 -2.15
CA ILE A 30 -10.95 1.40 -1.66
C ILE A 30 -12.03 1.94 -0.73
N PHE A 31 -11.69 2.32 0.51
CA PHE A 31 -12.69 2.98 1.39
C PHE A 31 -12.65 4.49 1.38
N TYR A 32 -11.52 5.07 0.95
CA TYR A 32 -11.33 6.51 1.00
C TYR A 32 -10.83 7.00 -0.35
N ASN A 33 -11.72 7.71 -1.03
CA ASN A 33 -11.48 8.40 -2.29
C ASN A 33 -12.10 9.81 -2.18
N PRO A 34 -11.39 10.77 -1.56
CA PRO A 34 -11.95 12.09 -1.27
C PRO A 34 -12.28 12.90 -2.52
N GLN A 35 -11.70 12.54 -3.67
CA GLN A 35 -11.93 13.21 -4.95
C GLN A 35 -13.12 12.62 -5.71
N ASN A 36 -13.75 11.56 -5.16
CA ASN A 36 -14.87 10.81 -5.77
C ASN A 36 -14.66 10.47 -7.26
N VAL A 37 -13.41 10.25 -7.64
CA VAL A 37 -13.02 9.96 -9.02
C VAL A 37 -13.38 8.51 -9.38
N PRO A 38 -13.79 8.22 -10.63
CA PRO A 38 -13.94 6.85 -11.09
C PRO A 38 -12.61 6.11 -10.91
N VAL A 39 -12.60 4.97 -10.22
CA VAL A 39 -11.35 4.25 -9.94
C VAL A 39 -11.36 2.87 -10.57
N SER A 40 -10.41 2.62 -11.45
CA SER A 40 -9.97 1.28 -11.80
C SER A 40 -9.02 0.75 -10.73
N LEU A 41 -9.30 -0.45 -10.22
CA LEU A 41 -8.41 -1.16 -9.31
C LEU A 41 -7.25 -1.85 -10.05
N ALA A 42 -7.21 -1.78 -11.39
CA ALA A 42 -6.06 -2.22 -12.16
C ALA A 42 -4.83 -1.41 -11.73
N LEU A 43 -3.71 -2.12 -11.56
CA LEU A 43 -2.47 -1.52 -11.09
C LEU A 43 -2.01 -0.37 -11.99
N GLU A 44 -2.00 -0.60 -13.31
CA GLU A 44 -1.51 0.37 -14.29
C GLU A 44 -2.31 1.68 -14.25
N ASP A 45 -3.64 1.61 -14.36
CA ASP A 45 -4.51 2.79 -14.29
C ASP A 45 -4.30 3.60 -12.99
N ARG A 46 -4.15 2.87 -11.88
CA ARG A 46 -3.93 3.48 -10.57
C ARG A 46 -2.58 4.19 -10.52
N LEU A 47 -1.51 3.58 -11.02
CA LEU A 47 -0.18 4.17 -11.04
C LEU A 47 -0.08 5.35 -12.03
N HIS A 48 -0.69 5.22 -13.21
CA HIS A 48 -0.76 6.27 -14.22
C HIS A 48 -1.38 7.56 -13.68
N ARG A 49 -2.42 7.45 -12.82
CA ARG A 49 -3.04 8.61 -12.15
C ARG A 49 -2.05 9.43 -11.31
N PHE A 50 -1.05 8.78 -10.73
CA PHE A 50 -0.03 9.43 -9.91
C PHE A 50 1.28 9.67 -10.69
N GLY A 51 1.30 9.44 -12.01
CA GLY A 51 2.48 9.59 -12.85
C GLY A 51 3.62 8.66 -12.47
N LEU A 52 3.28 7.44 -12.02
CA LEU A 52 4.25 6.43 -11.59
C LEU A 52 4.22 5.21 -12.51
N GLN A 53 5.35 4.53 -12.60
CA GLN A 53 5.51 3.23 -13.24
C GLN A 53 5.91 2.16 -12.22
N PRO A 54 5.52 0.88 -12.41
CA PRO A 54 5.89 -0.19 -11.50
C PRO A 54 7.40 -0.27 -11.24
N THR A 55 8.22 -0.04 -12.27
CA THR A 55 9.68 -0.05 -12.20
C THR A 55 10.24 1.01 -11.26
N GLN A 56 9.70 2.24 -11.31
CA GLN A 56 10.10 3.31 -10.40
C GLN A 56 9.82 2.93 -8.94
N ILE A 57 8.65 2.34 -8.66
CA ILE A 57 8.30 1.87 -7.32
C ILE A 57 9.26 0.76 -6.88
N MET A 58 9.54 -0.23 -7.72
CA MET A 58 10.47 -1.31 -7.38
C MET A 58 11.87 -0.81 -7.05
N ILE A 59 12.36 0.21 -7.77
CA ILE A 59 13.67 0.82 -7.50
C ILE A 59 13.68 1.49 -6.13
N GLU A 60 12.66 2.30 -5.80
CA GLU A 60 12.59 2.96 -4.50
C GLU A 60 12.43 1.97 -3.35
N LEU A 61 11.61 0.92 -3.53
CA LEU A 61 11.45 -0.15 -2.55
C LEU A 61 12.74 -0.97 -2.37
N PHE A 62 13.54 -1.13 -3.42
CA PHE A 62 14.84 -1.80 -3.31
C PHE A 62 15.87 -0.94 -2.58
N ARG A 63 15.88 0.38 -2.81
CA ARG A 63 16.73 1.31 -2.05
C ARG A 63 16.37 1.31 -0.57
N LEU A 64 15.08 1.13 -0.26
CA LEU A 64 14.59 1.01 1.10
C LEU A 64 15.00 -0.35 1.72
N ASN A 65 15.80 -0.32 2.79
CA ASN A 65 16.26 -1.52 3.51
C ASN A 65 16.89 -2.61 2.61
N GLY A 66 17.50 -2.22 1.49
CA GLY A 66 18.13 -3.14 0.54
C GLY A 66 17.15 -4.12 -0.14
N GLY A 67 15.86 -3.78 -0.20
CA GLY A 67 14.85 -4.64 -0.82
C GLY A 67 14.62 -5.93 -0.02
N LYS A 68 14.76 -5.87 1.30
CA LYS A 68 14.53 -6.99 2.22
C LYS A 68 13.16 -7.66 1.96
N PRO A 69 13.06 -9.00 2.03
CA PRO A 69 11.77 -9.68 1.96
C PRO A 69 10.76 -9.15 3.01
N GLY A 70 9.50 -9.09 2.63
CA GLY A 70 8.42 -8.59 3.49
C GLY A 70 7.42 -7.69 2.78
N TYR A 71 6.61 -7.01 3.56
CA TYR A 71 5.60 -6.08 3.11
C TYR A 71 6.09 -4.65 3.14
N TYR A 72 5.64 -3.91 2.14
CA TYR A 72 5.90 -2.50 1.93
C TYR A 72 4.59 -1.77 1.68
N LEU A 73 4.59 -0.51 2.06
CA LEU A 73 3.50 0.41 1.82
C LEU A 73 4.01 1.61 1.02
N VAL A 74 3.28 1.97 -0.02
CA VAL A 74 3.63 3.06 -0.93
C VAL A 74 2.51 4.10 -0.90
N ASN A 75 2.83 5.32 -0.46
CA ASN A 75 1.96 6.47 -0.69
C ASN A 75 2.25 7.03 -2.08
N LEU A 76 1.37 6.75 -3.04
CA LEU A 76 1.48 7.17 -4.44
C LEU A 76 1.40 8.69 -4.61
N ARG A 77 0.64 9.38 -3.75
CA ARG A 77 0.46 10.84 -3.80
C ARG A 77 1.72 11.58 -3.36
N GLN A 78 2.24 11.22 -2.18
CA GLN A 78 3.42 11.86 -1.59
C GLN A 78 4.74 11.24 -2.06
N LYS A 79 4.68 10.10 -2.76
CA LYS A 79 5.85 9.30 -3.15
C LYS A 79 6.71 8.93 -1.95
N HIS A 80 6.04 8.51 -0.87
CA HIS A 80 6.68 7.99 0.34
C HIS A 80 6.59 6.47 0.36
N TYR A 81 7.64 5.83 0.86
CA TYR A 81 7.83 4.38 0.85
C TYR A 81 8.16 3.90 2.26
N TYR A 82 7.46 2.85 2.70
CA TYR A 82 7.61 2.31 4.06
C TYR A 82 7.84 0.80 3.99
N TYR A 83 8.77 0.29 4.79
CA TYR A 83 8.88 -1.13 5.07
C TYR A 83 7.99 -1.43 6.28
N CYS A 84 7.04 -2.34 6.11
CA CYS A 84 6.09 -2.69 7.16
C CYS A 84 6.63 -3.81 8.04
N GLY A 85 7.17 -4.88 7.45
CA GLY A 85 7.57 -6.07 8.20
C GLY A 85 7.26 -7.36 7.43
N LEU A 86 6.98 -8.45 8.14
CA LEU A 86 6.79 -9.78 7.52
C LEU A 86 5.33 -10.24 7.55
N THR A 87 4.47 -9.57 8.30
CA THR A 87 3.11 -10.01 8.56
C THR A 87 2.07 -8.97 8.14
N TRP A 88 0.83 -9.42 7.99
CA TRP A 88 -0.31 -8.53 7.77
C TRP A 88 -0.54 -7.56 8.94
N ASN A 89 -0.24 -7.96 10.17
CA ASN A 89 -0.38 -7.08 11.33
C ASN A 89 0.61 -5.92 11.27
N ASP A 90 1.81 -6.13 10.73
CA ASP A 90 2.80 -5.06 10.59
C ASP A 90 2.34 -3.98 9.60
N ILE A 91 1.62 -4.37 8.55
CA ILE A 91 0.99 -3.45 7.60
C ILE A 91 -0.07 -2.61 8.32
N LYS A 92 -0.94 -3.25 9.12
CA LYS A 92 -1.97 -2.55 9.91
C LYS A 92 -1.36 -1.57 10.90
N SER A 93 -0.31 -1.98 11.60
CA SER A 93 0.43 -1.11 12.52
C SER A 93 1.05 0.09 11.78
N THR A 94 1.60 -0.13 10.57
CA THR A 94 2.11 0.96 9.73
C THR A 94 1.01 1.95 9.36
N PHE A 95 -0.16 1.46 8.92
CA PHE A 95 -1.31 2.32 8.64
C PHE A 95 -1.76 3.13 9.87
N ASN A 96 -1.87 2.49 11.03
CA ASN A 96 -2.22 3.15 12.29
C ASN A 96 -1.19 4.25 12.67
N ASN A 97 0.10 3.97 12.51
CA ASN A 97 1.17 4.94 12.76
C ASN A 97 1.12 6.15 11.79
N LEU A 98 0.60 5.94 10.59
CA LEU A 98 0.33 6.99 9.61
C LEU A 98 -1.01 7.71 9.85
N GLY A 99 -1.76 7.34 10.90
CA GLY A 99 -3.08 7.89 11.20
C GLY A 99 -4.18 7.43 10.24
N ILE A 100 -3.97 6.30 9.55
CA ILE A 100 -4.87 5.76 8.53
C ILE A 100 -5.53 4.49 9.06
N GLY A 101 -6.85 4.46 8.95
CA GLY A 101 -7.68 3.41 9.52
C GLY A 101 -8.73 4.02 10.43
N ALA A 102 -9.82 3.28 10.65
CA ALA A 102 -10.77 3.70 11.68
C ALA A 102 -10.02 3.65 13.02
N LYS A 103 -9.80 4.80 13.65
CA LYS A 103 -9.69 4.81 15.10
C LYS A 103 -11.02 4.23 15.56
N GLU A 104 -11.00 3.04 16.15
CA GLU A 104 -12.12 2.66 16.99
C GLU A 104 -12.18 3.75 18.06
N SER A 105 -13.19 4.61 18.00
CA SER A 105 -13.44 5.59 19.03
C SER A 105 -13.72 4.82 20.31
N THR A 106 -12.72 4.59 21.15
CA THR A 106 -12.94 4.34 22.57
C THR A 106 -13.38 5.66 23.17
N GLU A 107 -14.64 6.02 22.94
CA GLU A 107 -15.34 6.98 23.76
C GLU A 107 -15.70 6.26 25.07
N LYS A 108 -15.21 6.83 26.16
CA LYS A 108 -15.41 6.36 27.53
C LYS A 108 -16.81 6.69 28.03
#